data_AF-A0A502GX45-F1
#
_entry.id   AF-A0A502GX45-F1
#
_cell.length_a   1.000
_cell.length_b   1.000
_cell.length_c   1.000
_cell.angle_alpha   90.00
_cell.angle_beta   90.00
_cell.angle_gamma   90.00
#
_symmetry.space_group_name_H-M   'P 1'
#
loop_
_entity.id
_entity.type
_entity.pdbx_description
1 polymer ?
#
loop_
_entity_poly.entity_id
_entity_poly.type
_entity_poly.pdbx_seq_one_letter_code
_entity_poly.pdbx_strand_id
1 'polypeptide(L)'
;MRKLLLLSACLLALAARPAAAQTASPEIVVVRVYEYPTKVHLVLTRGEGKSEVVEFDSGASDKRLSASGEGYYKVVNKLYQEGYALQSTFSGAQGYTTLLFAKKP
;
A
#
# COMPACT_ATOMS: atom_id res chain seq x y z
N MET A 1 -34.88 -5.97 -41.92
CA MET A 1 -34.70 -4.73 -41.13
C MET A 1 -34.69 -4.94 -39.62
N ARG A 2 -35.43 -5.91 -39.03
CA ARG A 2 -35.43 -6.15 -37.57
C ARG A 2 -34.09 -6.63 -36.96
N LYS A 3 -33.25 -7.32 -37.74
CA LYS A 3 -31.94 -7.82 -37.27
C LYS A 3 -30.92 -6.71 -36.99
N LEU A 4 -30.99 -5.60 -37.73
CA LEU A 4 -30.12 -4.43 -37.54
C LEU A 4 -30.44 -3.69 -36.24
N LEU A 5 -31.73 -3.63 -35.86
CA LEU A 5 -32.19 -2.99 -34.63
C LEU A 5 -31.74 -3.74 -33.36
N LEU A 6 -31.63 -5.07 -33.44
CA LEU A 6 -31.14 -5.89 -32.32
C LEU A 6 -29.63 -5.71 -32.12
N LEU A 7 -28.86 -5.64 -33.22
CA LEU A 7 -27.42 -5.40 -33.16
C LEU A 7 -27.07 -4.01 -32.62
N SER A 8 -27.82 -2.96 -33.01
CA SER A 8 -27.60 -1.61 -32.48
C SER A 8 -27.96 -1.51 -31.00
N ALA A 9 -29.01 -2.20 -30.54
CA ALA A 9 -29.37 -2.26 -29.12
C ALA A 9 -28.30 -2.98 -28.28
N CYS A 10 -27.74 -4.08 -28.79
CA CYS A 10 -26.65 -4.79 -28.12
C CYS A 10 -25.36 -3.95 -28.05
N LEU A 11 -25.03 -3.20 -29.10
CA LEU A 11 -23.87 -2.30 -29.12
C LEU A 11 -24.03 -1.12 -28.15
N LEU A 12 -25.23 -0.54 -28.06
CA LEU A 12 -25.55 0.51 -27.08
C LEU A 12 -25.50 -0.01 -25.64
N ALA A 13 -25.99 -1.23 -25.38
CA ALA A 13 -25.89 -1.86 -24.07
C ALA A 13 -24.44 -2.19 -23.67
N LEU A 14 -23.58 -2.52 -24.64
CA LEU A 14 -22.16 -2.77 -24.40
C LEU A 14 -21.38 -1.47 -24.17
N ALA A 15 -21.72 -0.40 -24.89
CA ALA A 15 -21.13 0.94 -24.72
C ALA A 15 -21.61 1.64 -23.42
N ALA A 16 -22.79 1.27 -22.90
CA ALA A 16 -23.35 1.81 -21.66
C ALA A 16 -22.78 1.16 -20.39
N ARG A 17 -21.87 0.19 -20.50
CA ARG A 17 -21.06 -0.28 -19.36
C ARG A 17 -19.87 0.66 -19.21
N PRO A 18 -19.89 1.62 -18.27
CA PRO A 18 -18.75 2.50 -18.08
C PRO A 18 -17.59 1.64 -17.60
N ALA A 19 -16.53 1.58 -18.41
CA ALA A 19 -15.13 1.44 -17.99
C ALA A 19 -14.78 0.46 -16.83
N ALA A 20 -15.51 -0.63 -16.61
CA ALA A 20 -15.08 -1.69 -15.68
C ALA A 20 -13.78 -2.40 -16.15
N ALA A 21 -13.31 -2.08 -17.37
CA ALA A 21 -12.03 -2.53 -17.93
C ALA A 21 -10.85 -1.60 -17.57
N GLN A 22 -11.09 -0.47 -16.90
CA GLN A 22 -10.05 0.42 -16.40
C GLN A 22 -10.06 0.34 -14.87
N THR A 23 -9.83 -0.85 -14.31
CA THR A 23 -9.42 -0.95 -12.92
C THR A 23 -8.12 -0.16 -12.81
N ALA A 24 -8.19 1.04 -12.25
CA ALA A 24 -7.00 1.75 -11.81
C ALA A 24 -6.20 0.74 -10.97
N SER A 25 -4.92 0.56 -11.30
CA SER A 25 -4.04 -0.32 -10.53
C SER A 25 -4.22 0.01 -9.04
N PRO A 26 -4.36 -0.98 -8.15
CA PRO A 26 -4.61 -0.72 -6.74
C PRO A 26 -3.53 0.23 -6.22
N GLU A 27 -3.95 1.28 -5.50
CA GLU A 27 -2.99 2.18 -4.86
C GLU A 27 -2.17 1.39 -3.85
N ILE A 28 -0.85 1.35 -4.05
CA ILE A 28 0.10 0.62 -3.22
C ILE A 28 1.02 1.56 -2.44
N VAL A 29 1.41 1.11 -1.24
CA VAL A 29 2.52 1.68 -0.48
C VAL A 29 3.50 0.57 -0.17
N VAL A 30 4.76 0.78 -0.53
CA VAL A 30 5.86 -0.10 -0.16
C VAL A 30 6.56 0.53 1.03
N VAL A 31 6.60 -0.17 2.16
CA VAL A 31 7.32 0.27 3.36
C VAL A 31 8.55 -0.59 3.54
N ARG A 32 9.74 -0.01 3.38
CA ARG A 32 11.00 -0.68 3.70
C ARG A 32 11.42 -0.31 5.11
N VAL A 33 11.57 -1.32 5.94
CA VAL A 33 12.01 -1.23 7.33
C VAL A 33 13.49 -1.59 7.39
N TYR A 34 14.26 -0.73 8.03
CA TYR A 34 15.65 -1.00 8.38
C TYR A 34 15.89 -0.62 9.84
N GLU A 35 16.29 -1.59 10.64
CA GLU A 35 16.57 -1.38 12.06
C GLU A 35 18.06 -1.25 12.33
N TYR A 36 18.46 -0.13 12.90
CA TYR A 36 19.75 0.06 13.53
C TYR A 36 19.63 -0.14 15.04
N PRO A 37 20.76 -0.33 15.77
CA PRO A 37 20.74 -0.50 17.22
C PRO A 37 20.06 0.62 18.02
N THR A 38 19.94 1.82 17.46
CA THR A 38 19.40 3.01 18.14
C THR A 38 18.21 3.65 17.43
N LYS A 39 17.96 3.31 16.16
CA LYS A 39 16.92 3.93 15.32
C LYS A 39 16.28 2.92 14.39
N VAL A 40 14.99 3.04 14.18
CA VAL A 40 14.27 2.40 13.06
C VAL A 40 14.14 3.44 11.95
N HIS A 41 14.44 3.03 10.71
CA HIS A 41 14.19 3.83 9.51
C HIS A 41 13.13 3.12 8.68
N LEU A 42 12.02 3.83 8.44
CA LEU A 42 10.98 3.40 7.52
C LEU A 42 11.00 4.28 6.29
N VAL A 43 11.12 3.68 5.12
CA VAL A 43 10.97 4.36 3.82
C VAL A 43 9.66 3.94 3.21
N LEU A 44 8.70 4.87 3.13
CA LEU A 44 7.39 4.64 2.54
C LEU A 44 7.39 5.20 1.12
N THR A 45 7.16 4.37 0.11
CA THR A 45 7.10 4.78 -1.30
C THR A 45 5.68 4.62 -1.83
N ARG A 46 5.16 5.69 -2.46
CA ARG A 46 3.79 5.78 -2.99
C ARG A 46 3.82 6.13 -4.49
N GLY A 47 3.67 5.13 -5.34
CA GLY A 47 3.83 5.31 -6.79
C GLY A 47 5.24 5.78 -7.18
N GLU A 48 5.38 6.34 -8.37
CA GLU A 48 6.68 6.72 -8.91
C GLU A 48 7.22 7.99 -8.25
N GLY A 49 8.39 7.88 -7.61
CA GLY A 49 9.19 9.00 -7.12
C GLY A 49 8.72 9.67 -5.81
N LYS A 50 7.60 9.25 -5.21
CA LYS A 50 7.13 9.83 -3.94
C LYS A 50 7.51 8.93 -2.78
N SER A 51 8.64 9.23 -2.15
CA SER A 51 9.09 8.54 -0.94
C SER A 51 9.15 9.49 0.26
N GLU A 52 8.67 9.02 1.41
CA GLU A 52 8.83 9.69 2.70
C GLU A 52 9.64 8.79 3.64
N VAL A 53 10.49 9.41 4.47
CA VAL A 53 11.29 8.71 5.48
C VAL A 53 10.73 9.03 6.86
N VAL A 54 10.46 8.01 7.65
CA VAL A 54 10.03 8.13 9.05
C VAL A 54 11.07 7.45 9.93
N GLU A 55 11.50 8.14 10.98
CA GLU A 55 12.49 7.63 11.93
C GLU A 55 11.96 7.69 13.36
N PHE A 56 12.29 6.68 14.15
CA PHE A 56 11.99 6.63 15.58
C PHE A 56 13.01 5.77 16.32
N ASP A 57 12.97 5.81 17.66
CA ASP A 57 13.92 5.12 18.51
C ASP A 57 13.82 3.59 18.37
N SER A 58 14.98 2.92 18.41
CA SER A 58 15.12 1.46 18.47
C SER A 58 16.02 1.05 19.63
N GLY A 59 15.91 -0.21 20.03
CA GLY A 59 16.81 -0.86 20.98
C GLY A 59 16.11 -1.96 21.78
N ALA A 60 16.91 -2.71 22.53
CA ALA A 60 16.47 -3.93 23.23
C ALA A 60 16.02 -3.72 24.69
N SER A 61 16.15 -2.51 25.25
CA SER A 61 15.60 -2.25 26.60
C SER A 61 14.09 -2.08 26.54
N ASP A 62 13.37 -2.44 27.60
CA ASP A 62 11.90 -2.35 27.65
C ASP A 62 11.37 -0.98 27.21
N LYS A 63 12.02 0.10 27.67
CA LYS A 63 11.69 1.47 27.27
C LYS A 63 11.81 1.67 25.75
N ARG A 64 12.90 1.19 25.14
CA ARG A 64 13.14 1.38 23.71
C ARG A 64 12.31 0.43 22.84
N LEU A 65 12.05 -0.79 23.32
CA LEU A 65 11.10 -1.72 22.70
C LEU A 65 9.68 -1.13 22.69
N SER A 66 9.27 -0.49 23.79
CA SER A 66 7.97 0.18 23.85
C SER A 66 7.91 1.36 22.89
N ALA A 67 8.96 2.20 22.87
CA ALA A 67 9.04 3.34 21.97
C ALA A 67 9.06 2.93 20.48
N SER A 68 9.78 1.87 20.12
CA SER A 68 9.77 1.35 18.74
C SER A 68 8.40 0.79 18.37
N GLY A 69 7.75 0.06 19.28
CA GLY A 69 6.38 -0.41 19.12
C GLY A 69 5.38 0.73 18.86
N GLU A 70 5.47 1.82 19.61
CA GLU A 70 4.65 3.02 19.39
C GLU A 70 4.94 3.68 18.03
N GLY A 71 6.20 3.73 17.61
CA GLY A 71 6.60 4.24 16.30
C GLY A 71 5.98 3.43 15.16
N TYR A 72 6.10 2.10 15.22
CA TYR A 72 5.45 1.19 14.28
C TYR A 72 3.93 1.36 14.27
N TYR A 73 3.29 1.39 15.45
CA TYR A 73 1.85 1.59 15.57
C TYR A 73 1.40 2.87 14.88
N LYS A 74 2.08 4.01 15.11
CA LYS A 74 1.72 5.29 14.50
C LYS A 74 1.73 5.22 12.97
N VAL A 75 2.76 4.62 12.38
CA VAL A 75 2.89 4.52 10.92
C VAL A 75 1.87 3.55 10.33
N VAL A 76 1.73 2.36 10.92
CA VAL A 76 0.77 1.34 10.43
C VAL A 76 -0.67 1.82 10.59
N ASN A 77 -1.02 2.42 11.73
CA ASN A 77 -2.35 2.96 11.97
C ASN A 77 -2.68 4.10 11.00
N LYS A 78 -1.71 4.99 10.69
CA LYS A 78 -1.91 6.04 9.67
C LYS A 78 -2.23 5.42 8.30
N LEU A 79 -1.49 4.39 7.87
CA LEU A 79 -1.77 3.70 6.60
C LEU A 79 -3.15 3.04 6.59
N TYR A 80 -3.57 2.45 7.72
CA TYR A 80 -4.92 1.88 7.86
C TYR A 80 -6.01 2.94 7.80
N GLN A 81 -5.82 4.11 8.44
CA GLN A 81 -6.76 5.24 8.36
C GLN A 81 -6.85 5.82 6.94
N GLU A 82 -5.76 5.78 6.18
CA GLU A 82 -5.73 6.15 4.76
C GLU A 82 -6.40 5.09 3.85
N GLY A 83 -6.88 3.98 4.41
CA GLY A 83 -7.60 2.92 3.70
C GLY A 83 -6.72 1.82 3.12
N TYR A 84 -5.41 1.85 3.37
CA TYR A 84 -4.52 0.78 2.95
C TYR A 84 -4.61 -0.41 3.91
N ALA A 85 -4.51 -1.63 3.40
CA ALA A 85 -4.42 -2.84 4.20
C ALA A 85 -3.11 -3.58 3.90
N LEU A 86 -2.49 -4.17 4.93
CA LEU A 86 -1.29 -5.00 4.76
C LEU A 86 -1.65 -6.20 3.89
N GLN A 87 -0.94 -6.37 2.78
CA GLN A 87 -1.12 -7.48 1.84
C GLN A 87 -0.04 -8.53 1.99
N SER A 88 1.20 -8.11 2.23
CA SER A 88 2.34 -9.02 2.29
C SER A 88 3.49 -8.46 3.12
N THR A 89 4.32 -9.36 3.60
CA THR A 89 5.58 -9.08 4.27
C THR A 89 6.64 -9.99 3.70
N PHE A 90 7.78 -9.43 3.30
CA PHE A 90 8.91 -10.20 2.81
C PHE A 90 10.23 -9.53 3.22
N SER A 91 11.22 -10.35 3.54
CA SER A 91 12.54 -9.88 3.94
C SER A 91 13.50 -9.98 2.76
N GLY A 92 14.34 -8.96 2.60
CA GLY A 92 15.43 -8.95 1.64
C GLY A 92 16.74 -9.43 2.26
N ALA A 93 17.78 -9.53 1.44
CA ALA A 93 19.14 -9.65 1.96
C ALA A 93 19.52 -8.39 2.76
N GLN A 94 20.44 -8.51 3.72
CA GLN A 94 21.00 -7.41 4.53
C GLN A 94 20.06 -6.82 5.60
N GLY A 95 19.09 -7.59 6.12
CA GLY A 95 18.32 -7.18 7.29
C GLY A 95 17.20 -6.17 7.02
N TYR A 96 16.82 -5.98 5.75
CA TYR A 96 15.65 -5.19 5.38
C TYR A 96 14.39 -6.05 5.44
N THR A 97 13.33 -5.52 6.04
CA THR A 97 11.97 -6.09 5.95
C THR A 97 11.10 -5.16 5.11
N THR A 98 10.36 -5.71 4.15
CA THR A 98 9.43 -4.94 3.32
C THR A 98 8.00 -5.32 3.69
N LEU A 99 7.17 -4.30 3.89
CA LEU A 99 5.73 -4.43 4.07
C LEU A 99 5.05 -3.84 2.83
N LEU A 100 4.17 -4.61 2.22
CA LEU A 100 3.36 -4.15 1.10
C LEU A 100 1.94 -3.87 1.58
N PHE A 101 1.50 -2.63 1.41
CA PHE A 101 0.14 -2.21 1.69
C PHE A 101 -0.59 -1.85 0.39
N ALA A 102 -1.87 -2.18 0.30
CA ALA A 102 -2.72 -1.81 -0.84
C ALA A 102 -4.11 -1.39 -0.39
N LYS A 103 -4.71 -0.42 -1.09
CA LYS A 103 -6.15 -0.15 -0.96
C LYS A 103 -6.94 -1.25 -1.67
N LYS A 104 -8.07 -1.65 -1.06
CA LYS A 104 -9.02 -2.50 -1.77
C LYS A 104 -9.65 -1.68 -2.91
N PRO A 105 -9.79 -2.26 -4.12
CA PRO A 105 -10.48 -1.62 -5.23
C PRO A 105 -11.97 -1.40 -4.95
#